data_AF-A0A4D9D4Y2-F1
#
_entry.id   AF-A0A4D9D4Y2-F1
#
_cell.length_a   1.000
_cell.length_b   1.000
_cell.length_c   1.000
_cell.angle_alpha   90.00
_cell.angle_beta   90.00
_cell.angle_gamma   90.00
#
_symmetry.space_group_name_H-M   'P 1'
#
loop_
_entity.id
_entity.type
_entity.pdbx_description
1 polymer ?
#
loop_
_entity_poly.entity_id
_entity_poly.type
_entity_poly.pdbx_seq_one_letter_code
_entity_poly.pdbx_strand_id
1 'polypeptide(L)'
;MTALTGTATKPQLLVCCKVYVSEGRNHALLDRLTHLARTSSPGLCALVQRFSDAVYHRSNFTLGGAPEPVVEVALRVINEAFLHVDMTKHVDATHPRVGVVDHVSFHPLGNTPLEVARKAACALGQRVGGKWPVPVLLYGSCNNKSLADVRRSTSYFKKMAFDAQVPHADYGPVDVDPRLGLLCCGAVPYVQNFNIRLKTSEKQIAAMVTKAVRSRDGGPVGVEALTLRHEGGHMEVACNLLDVDTTDTARVLKLATDAARKAGVEVEEAYTVGMTGDEILAETKHVLLENVS
;
A
#
# COMPACT_ATOMS: atom_id res chain seq x y z
N MET A 1 -45.40 22.81 -20.58
CA MET A 1 -44.75 21.66 -19.91
C MET A 1 -43.33 21.56 -20.45
N THR A 2 -42.40 22.21 -19.78
CA THR A 2 -41.00 22.32 -20.23
C THR A 2 -40.21 21.20 -19.56
N ALA A 3 -39.81 20.20 -20.34
CA ALA A 3 -38.87 19.19 -19.89
C ALA A 3 -37.48 19.83 -19.77
N LEU A 4 -36.99 19.98 -18.54
CA LEU A 4 -35.61 20.38 -18.28
C LEU A 4 -34.74 19.12 -18.34
N THR A 5 -33.91 19.14 -19.38
CA THR A 5 -32.79 18.28 -19.71
C THR A 5 -31.93 17.95 -18.49
N GLY A 6 -31.71 16.65 -18.26
CA GLY A 6 -30.72 16.17 -17.29
C GLY A 6 -29.33 16.65 -17.68
N THR A 7 -28.69 17.39 -16.79
CA THR A 7 -27.29 17.75 -16.91
C THR A 7 -26.47 16.46 -16.83
N ALA A 8 -25.83 16.05 -17.93
CA ALA A 8 -24.82 15.01 -17.89
C ALA A 8 -23.70 15.49 -16.96
N THR A 9 -23.64 14.94 -15.75
CA THR A 9 -22.56 15.20 -14.80
C THR A 9 -21.27 14.73 -15.45
N LYS A 10 -20.29 15.64 -15.57
CA LYS A 10 -18.96 15.31 -16.09
C LYS A 10 -18.43 14.10 -15.31
N PRO A 11 -17.91 13.04 -15.97
CA PRO A 11 -17.46 11.85 -15.26
C PRO A 11 -16.43 12.26 -14.20
N GLN A 12 -16.73 11.93 -12.95
CA GLN A 12 -15.88 12.27 -11.82
C GLN A 12 -14.65 11.37 -11.86
N LEU A 13 -13.47 12.00 -11.98
CA LEU A 13 -12.19 11.30 -11.90
C LEU A 13 -11.89 11.01 -10.44
N LEU A 14 -11.77 9.72 -10.12
CA LEU A 14 -11.59 9.23 -8.76
C LEU A 14 -10.30 8.45 -8.66
N VAL A 15 -9.61 8.64 -7.54
CA VAL A 15 -8.40 7.90 -7.19
C VAL A 15 -8.60 7.20 -5.86
N CYS A 16 -7.91 6.07 -5.70
CA CYS A 16 -7.68 5.42 -4.42
C CYS A 16 -6.27 5.80 -3.95
N CYS A 17 -6.13 6.16 -2.68
CA CYS A 17 -4.84 6.37 -2.03
C CYS A 17 -4.74 5.43 -0.84
N LYS A 18 -3.72 4.56 -0.80
CA LYS A 18 -3.42 3.72 0.36
C LYS A 18 -2.22 4.32 1.09
N VAL A 19 -2.43 4.75 2.32
CA VAL A 19 -1.37 5.25 3.21
C VAL A 19 -0.96 4.12 4.15
N TYR A 20 0.27 3.61 4.01
CA TYR A 20 0.80 2.54 4.84
C TYR A 20 1.62 3.09 6.00
N VAL A 21 1.18 2.80 7.22
CA VAL A 21 1.81 3.26 8.47
C VAL A 21 2.46 2.08 9.19
N SER A 22 3.69 2.28 9.66
CA SER A 22 4.43 1.36 10.54
C SER A 22 3.90 1.47 11.97
N GLU A 23 2.65 1.08 12.15
CA GLU A 23 1.98 0.87 13.43
C GLU A 23 0.79 -0.06 13.16
N GLY A 24 0.54 -1.01 14.06
CA GLY A 24 -0.51 -2.03 13.91
C GLY A 24 -1.08 -2.52 15.25
N ARG A 25 -0.64 -1.94 16.36
CA ARG A 25 -0.92 -2.40 17.74
C ARG A 25 -1.38 -1.28 18.66
N ASN A 26 -0.95 -0.04 18.45
CA ASN A 26 -1.45 1.12 19.20
C ASN A 26 -2.85 1.51 18.71
N HIS A 27 -3.89 0.86 19.24
CA HIS A 27 -5.27 1.09 18.86
C HIS A 27 -5.71 2.55 19.01
N ALA A 28 -5.31 3.24 20.08
CA ALA A 28 -5.68 4.64 20.29
C ALA A 28 -5.13 5.56 19.19
N LEU A 29 -3.88 5.34 18.74
CA LEU A 29 -3.32 6.06 17.60
C LEU A 29 -4.05 5.69 16.31
N LEU A 30 -4.27 4.40 16.05
CA LEU A 30 -4.95 3.95 14.83
C LEU A 30 -6.40 4.47 14.74
N ASP A 31 -7.11 4.55 15.86
CA ASP A 31 -8.46 5.11 15.94
C ASP A 31 -8.45 6.62 15.71
N ARG A 32 -7.45 7.32 16.24
CA ARG A 32 -7.23 8.75 15.97
C ARG A 32 -6.99 9.01 14.47
N LEU A 33 -6.10 8.24 13.84
CA LEU A 33 -5.83 8.35 12.41
C LEU A 33 -7.07 8.05 11.57
N THR A 34 -7.86 7.04 11.97
CA THR A 34 -9.15 6.69 11.34
C THR A 34 -10.14 7.85 11.43
N HIS A 35 -10.30 8.41 12.61
CA HIS A 35 -11.20 9.54 12.84
C HIS A 35 -10.78 10.74 12.01
N LEU A 36 -9.49 11.10 12.04
CA LEU A 36 -8.92 12.19 11.24
C LEU A 36 -9.18 11.99 9.74
N ALA A 37 -8.98 10.77 9.23
CA ALA A 37 -9.22 10.46 7.83
C ALA A 37 -10.69 10.60 7.43
N ARG A 38 -11.62 10.21 8.31
CA ARG A 38 -13.07 10.32 8.08
C ARG A 38 -13.58 11.76 8.09
N THR A 39 -13.07 12.59 9.00
CA THR A 39 -13.68 13.91 9.28
C THR A 39 -12.97 15.07 8.59
N SER A 40 -11.81 14.87 7.98
CA SER A 40 -11.00 15.97 7.41
C SER A 40 -11.58 16.59 6.14
N SER A 41 -12.35 15.84 5.34
CA SER A 41 -12.97 16.36 4.10
C SER A 41 -14.29 15.65 3.79
N PRO A 42 -15.34 15.85 4.60
CA PRO A 42 -16.63 15.19 4.42
C PRO A 42 -17.21 15.48 3.03
N GLY A 43 -17.78 14.44 2.39
CA GLY A 43 -18.37 14.54 1.05
C GLY A 43 -17.37 14.72 -0.10
N LEU A 44 -16.06 14.81 0.18
CA LEU A 44 -15.01 15.03 -0.83
C LEU A 44 -13.93 13.93 -0.84
N CYS A 45 -13.64 13.35 0.32
CA CYS A 45 -12.77 12.19 0.47
C CYS A 45 -13.41 11.18 1.42
N ALA A 46 -13.55 9.94 0.96
CA ALA A 46 -14.01 8.81 1.74
C ALA A 46 -12.82 8.09 2.39
N LEU A 47 -12.93 7.75 3.67
CA LEU A 47 -12.15 6.64 4.22
C LEU A 47 -12.92 5.35 3.92
N VAL A 48 -12.44 4.60 2.92
CA VAL A 48 -13.05 3.34 2.46
C VAL A 48 -12.75 2.21 3.43
N GLN A 49 -11.50 2.08 3.85
CA GLN A 49 -11.09 0.98 4.74
C GLN A 49 -9.91 1.39 5.62
N ARG A 50 -9.94 0.99 6.89
CA ARG A 50 -8.73 0.76 7.69
C ARG A 50 -8.48 -0.74 7.74
N PHE A 51 -7.28 -1.16 7.38
CA PHE A 51 -6.77 -2.50 7.66
C PHE A 51 -5.58 -2.40 8.62
N SER A 52 -5.53 -3.27 9.63
CA SER A 52 -4.45 -3.30 10.61
C SER A 52 -4.01 -4.74 10.84
N ASP A 53 -2.70 -4.95 10.83
CA ASP A 53 -2.07 -6.24 11.06
C ASP A 53 -1.10 -6.11 12.23
N ALA A 54 -1.49 -6.69 13.37
CA ALA A 54 -0.69 -6.65 14.59
C ALA A 54 0.56 -7.54 14.49
N VAL A 55 0.52 -8.61 13.69
CA VAL A 55 1.62 -9.57 13.52
C VAL A 55 2.72 -8.96 12.66
N TYR A 56 2.34 -8.35 11.53
CA TYR A 56 3.23 -7.60 10.65
C TYR A 56 3.57 -6.20 11.18
N HIS A 57 2.89 -5.76 12.25
CA HIS A 57 2.99 -4.45 12.89
C HIS A 57 2.86 -3.32 11.85
N ARG A 58 1.76 -3.35 11.09
CA ARG A 58 1.49 -2.35 10.04
C ARG A 58 0.00 -2.13 9.88
N SER A 59 -0.36 -0.93 9.44
CA SER A 59 -1.73 -0.59 9.07
C SER A 59 -1.74 0.12 7.72
N ASN A 60 -2.88 0.08 7.05
CA ASN A 60 -3.14 0.95 5.93
C ASN A 60 -4.51 1.59 6.00
N PHE A 61 -4.57 2.81 5.48
CA PHE A 61 -5.78 3.62 5.35
C PHE A 61 -6.04 3.80 3.86
N THR A 62 -7.14 3.23 3.39
CA THR A 62 -7.59 3.32 2.00
C THR A 62 -8.55 4.49 1.89
N LEU A 63 -8.12 5.53 1.19
CA LEU A 63 -8.87 6.74 0.90
C LEU A 63 -9.37 6.70 -0.54
N GLY A 64 -10.57 7.21 -0.79
CA GLY A 64 -11.17 7.29 -2.12
C GLY A 64 -11.80 8.64 -2.36
N GLY A 65 -11.63 9.22 -3.54
CA GLY A 65 -12.25 10.51 -3.86
C GLY A 65 -11.60 11.23 -5.03
N ALA A 66 -11.94 12.50 -5.18
CA ALA A 66 -11.25 13.36 -6.12
C ALA A 66 -9.77 13.55 -5.69
N PRO A 67 -8.83 13.73 -6.63
CA PRO A 67 -7.40 13.73 -6.32
C PRO A 67 -6.98 14.71 -5.22
N GLU A 68 -7.43 15.96 -5.29
CA GLU A 68 -6.99 17.01 -4.37
C GLU A 68 -7.47 16.76 -2.92
N PRO A 69 -8.77 16.50 -2.65
CA PRO A 69 -9.21 16.09 -1.31
C PRO A 69 -8.49 14.87 -0.76
N VAL A 70 -8.23 13.86 -1.61
CA VAL A 70 -7.50 12.65 -1.19
C VAL A 70 -6.07 12.98 -0.77
N VAL A 71 -5.38 13.86 -1.51
CA VAL A 71 -4.03 14.34 -1.14
C VAL A 71 -4.06 15.09 0.19
N GLU A 72 -5.03 15.98 0.41
CA GLU A 72 -5.18 16.71 1.67
C GLU A 72 -5.37 15.78 2.88
N VAL A 73 -6.28 14.82 2.75
CA VAL A 73 -6.55 13.86 3.83
C VAL A 73 -5.35 12.95 4.07
N ALA A 74 -4.71 12.43 3.01
CA ALA A 74 -3.49 11.63 3.13
C ALA A 74 -2.38 12.40 3.86
N LEU A 75 -2.16 13.68 3.51
CA LEU A 75 -1.17 14.52 4.17
C LEU A 75 -1.45 14.70 5.67
N ARG A 76 -2.73 14.84 6.06
CA ARG A 76 -3.12 14.92 7.47
C ARG A 76 -2.82 13.64 8.23
N VAL A 77 -3.17 12.48 7.66
CA VAL A 77 -2.84 11.15 8.24
C VAL A 77 -1.33 10.99 8.41
N ILE A 78 -0.55 11.37 7.39
CA ILE A 78 0.92 11.29 7.40
C ILE A 78 1.51 12.19 8.50
N ASN A 79 1.04 13.44 8.58
CA ASN A 79 1.50 14.38 9.62
C ASN A 79 1.24 13.83 11.03
N GLU A 80 0.04 13.29 11.25
CA GLU A 80 -0.34 12.74 12.56
C GLU A 80 0.48 11.49 12.91
N ALA A 81 0.77 10.63 11.93
CA ALA A 81 1.64 9.47 12.11
C ALA A 81 3.07 9.89 12.47
N PHE A 82 3.67 10.87 11.77
CA PHE A 82 5.01 11.36 12.06
C PHE A 82 5.16 12.00 13.45
N LEU A 83 4.06 12.51 14.03
CA LEU A 83 4.08 13.06 15.38
C LEU A 83 4.10 11.98 16.48
N HIS A 84 3.61 10.77 16.19
CA HIS A 84 3.30 9.77 17.23
C HIS A 84 4.03 8.44 17.08
N VAL A 85 4.55 8.12 15.90
CA VAL A 85 5.30 6.89 15.64
C VAL A 85 6.79 7.17 15.63
N ASP A 86 7.55 6.29 16.27
CA ASP A 86 9.00 6.34 16.33
C ASP A 86 9.57 5.02 15.82
N MET A 87 10.20 5.07 14.64
CA MET A 87 10.79 3.91 13.98
C MET A 87 11.89 3.24 14.82
N THR A 88 12.53 3.96 15.74
CA THR A 88 13.55 3.39 16.63
C THR A 88 12.96 2.40 17.64
N LYS A 89 11.64 2.46 17.86
CA LYS A 89 10.89 1.57 18.76
C LYS A 89 10.16 0.46 18.01
N HIS A 90 10.04 0.57 16.68
CA HIS A 90 9.31 -0.36 15.82
C HIS A 90 10.19 -1.55 15.38
N VAL A 91 10.93 -2.15 16.32
CA VAL A 91 12.04 -3.08 16.03
C VAL A 91 11.62 -4.53 15.80
N ASP A 92 10.47 -4.95 16.33
CA ASP A 92 9.99 -6.33 16.29
C ASP A 92 9.01 -6.61 15.15
N ALA A 93 8.77 -5.62 14.30
CA ALA A 93 7.95 -5.77 13.10
C ALA A 93 8.57 -6.75 12.11
N THR A 94 7.76 -7.72 11.68
CA THR A 94 8.18 -8.80 10.78
C THR A 94 8.03 -8.43 9.31
N HIS A 95 7.23 -7.40 8.98
CA HIS A 95 7.09 -6.92 7.62
C HIS A 95 8.18 -5.90 7.27
N PRO A 96 8.82 -6.01 6.08
CA PRO A 96 9.79 -5.02 5.62
C PRO A 96 9.16 -3.64 5.49
N ARG A 97 9.81 -2.63 6.05
CA ARG A 97 9.34 -1.24 6.02
C ARG A 97 10.51 -0.27 5.89
N VAL A 98 10.26 0.97 5.48
CA VAL A 98 11.33 1.98 5.34
C VAL A 98 11.12 3.27 6.15
N GLY A 99 9.97 3.46 6.78
CA GLY A 99 9.73 4.62 7.63
C GLY A 99 8.40 4.55 8.36
N VAL A 100 8.10 5.58 9.15
CA VAL A 100 6.82 5.74 9.87
C VAL A 100 5.66 5.60 8.90
N VAL A 101 5.74 6.30 7.77
CA VAL A 101 4.88 6.05 6.61
C VAL A 101 5.75 5.34 5.58
N ASP A 102 5.60 4.01 5.54
CA ASP A 102 6.41 3.12 4.73
C ASP A 102 6.26 3.40 3.23
N HIS A 103 5.01 3.49 2.77
CA HIS A 103 4.73 4.03 1.46
C HIS A 103 3.31 4.57 1.33
N VAL A 104 3.10 5.39 0.30
CA VAL A 104 1.79 5.87 -0.13
C VAL A 104 1.60 5.55 -1.60
N SER A 105 0.51 4.84 -1.93
CA SER A 105 0.21 4.42 -3.29
C SER A 105 -1.08 5.04 -3.80
N PHE A 106 -1.01 5.75 -4.91
CA PHE A 106 -2.17 6.23 -5.65
C PHE A 106 -2.52 5.27 -6.79
N HIS A 107 -3.80 4.94 -6.90
CA HIS A 107 -4.34 4.08 -7.94
C HIS A 107 -5.49 4.80 -8.65
N PRO A 108 -5.54 4.80 -9.99
CA PRO A 108 -6.73 5.24 -10.70
C PRO A 108 -7.90 4.30 -10.39
N LEU A 109 -9.12 4.86 -10.28
CA LEU A 109 -10.35 4.07 -10.16
C LEU A 109 -11.23 4.26 -11.40
N GLY A 110 -11.89 3.17 -11.82
CA GLY A 110 -12.72 3.14 -13.01
C GLY A 110 -11.96 3.64 -14.24
N ASN A 111 -12.56 4.59 -14.96
CA ASN A 111 -11.97 5.15 -16.19
C ASN A 111 -10.97 6.29 -15.94
N THR A 112 -10.50 6.47 -14.71
CA THR A 112 -9.55 7.54 -14.39
C THR A 112 -8.18 7.24 -15.02
N PRO A 113 -7.58 8.15 -15.79
CA PRO A 113 -6.25 7.92 -16.35
C PRO A 113 -5.19 7.82 -15.24
N LEU A 114 -4.21 6.92 -15.39
CA LEU A 114 -3.09 6.77 -14.45
C LEU A 114 -2.31 8.08 -14.21
N GLU A 115 -2.26 8.95 -15.21
CA GLU A 115 -1.65 10.28 -15.12
C GLU A 115 -2.27 11.15 -14.01
N VAL A 116 -3.57 10.98 -13.72
CA VAL A 116 -4.25 11.70 -12.64
C VAL A 116 -3.72 11.24 -11.28
N ALA A 117 -3.58 9.93 -11.08
CA ALA A 117 -2.99 9.36 -9.88
C ALA A 117 -1.52 9.76 -9.74
N ARG A 118 -0.76 9.82 -10.85
CA ARG A 118 0.64 10.28 -10.86
C ARG A 118 0.77 11.71 -10.34
N LYS A 119 -0.06 12.63 -10.84
CA LYS A 119 -0.06 14.04 -10.38
C LYS A 119 -0.37 14.14 -8.89
N ALA A 120 -1.33 13.36 -8.39
CA ALA A 120 -1.68 13.31 -6.97
C ALA A 120 -0.52 12.78 -6.11
N ALA A 121 0.14 11.70 -6.53
CA ALA A 121 1.30 11.15 -5.84
C ALA A 121 2.47 12.14 -5.79
N CYS A 122 2.81 12.79 -6.92
CA CYS A 122 3.86 13.81 -6.96
C CYS A 122 3.53 15.01 -6.06
N ALA A 123 2.28 15.48 -6.08
CA ALA A 123 1.84 16.60 -5.23
C ALA A 123 1.94 16.25 -3.74
N LEU A 124 1.50 15.06 -3.34
CA LEU A 124 1.66 14.59 -1.96
C LEU A 124 3.14 14.50 -1.57
N GLY A 125 3.96 13.85 -2.41
CA GLY A 125 5.38 13.68 -2.15
C GLY A 125 6.12 15.01 -1.96
N GLN A 126 5.85 15.99 -2.83
CA GLN A 126 6.42 17.33 -2.73
C GLN A 126 6.01 18.03 -1.42
N ARG A 127 4.73 17.93 -1.03
CA ARG A 127 4.22 18.55 0.20
C ARG A 127 4.77 17.90 1.47
N VAL A 128 4.97 16.58 1.46
CA VAL A 128 5.62 15.90 2.59
C VAL A 128 7.09 16.30 2.69
N GLY A 129 7.85 16.21 1.60
CA GLY A 129 9.28 16.55 1.58
C GLY A 129 9.57 18.02 1.86
N GLY A 130 8.63 18.93 1.58
CA GLY A 130 8.75 20.34 1.94
C GLY A 130 8.42 20.67 3.40
N LYS A 131 7.74 19.77 4.13
CA LYS A 131 7.28 19.99 5.51
C LYS A 131 8.06 19.20 6.55
N TRP A 132 8.46 17.98 6.22
CA TRP A 132 9.14 17.07 7.13
C TRP A 132 10.57 16.80 6.66
N PRO A 133 11.54 16.63 7.58
CA PRO A 133 12.91 16.25 7.26
C PRO A 133 12.98 14.75 6.93
N VAL A 134 12.26 14.33 5.89
CA VAL A 134 12.12 12.93 5.47
C VAL A 134 12.45 12.83 3.99
N PRO A 135 13.37 11.93 3.59
CA PRO A 135 13.59 11.63 2.18
C PRO A 135 12.32 11.00 1.58
N VAL A 136 11.80 11.63 0.53
CA VAL A 136 10.68 11.09 -0.25
C VAL A 136 11.21 10.51 -1.55
N LEU A 137 10.97 9.22 -1.74
CA LEU A 137 11.34 8.48 -2.95
C LEU A 137 10.09 8.19 -3.78
N LEU A 138 10.08 8.67 -5.02
CA LEU A 138 8.99 8.37 -5.92
C LEU A 138 9.09 6.93 -6.45
N TYR A 139 7.98 6.35 -6.89
CA TYR A 139 7.97 5.06 -7.61
C TYR A 139 6.80 4.95 -8.59
N GLY A 140 6.77 3.88 -9.38
CA GLY A 140 5.70 3.58 -10.34
C GLY A 140 5.76 4.53 -11.54
N SER A 141 4.61 5.05 -11.97
CA SER A 141 4.56 5.99 -13.10
C SER A 141 5.24 7.34 -12.82
N CYS A 142 5.59 7.61 -11.55
CA CYS A 142 6.34 8.81 -11.18
C CYS A 142 7.81 8.75 -11.62
N ASN A 143 8.43 7.57 -11.72
CA ASN A 143 9.85 7.44 -12.11
C ASN A 143 10.24 6.13 -12.82
N ASN A 144 9.24 5.34 -13.26
CA ASN A 144 9.39 4.05 -13.95
C ASN A 144 10.17 2.97 -13.18
N LYS A 145 10.23 3.04 -11.84
CA LYS A 145 10.81 2.00 -10.98
C LYS A 145 9.73 1.35 -10.12
N SER A 146 9.83 0.04 -9.88
CA SER A 146 8.94 -0.62 -8.92
C SER A 146 9.23 -0.15 -7.50
N LEU A 147 8.25 -0.29 -6.59
CA LEU A 147 8.47 -0.03 -5.16
C LEU A 147 9.62 -0.89 -4.61
N ALA A 148 9.70 -2.14 -5.06
CA ALA A 148 10.75 -3.06 -4.65
C ALA A 148 12.15 -2.59 -5.11
N ASP A 149 12.28 -2.04 -6.31
CA ASP A 149 13.56 -1.52 -6.83
C ASP A 149 13.98 -0.25 -6.09
N VAL A 150 13.03 0.66 -5.84
CA VAL A 150 13.28 1.87 -5.04
C VAL A 150 13.77 1.50 -3.64
N ARG A 151 13.08 0.55 -2.97
CA ARG A 151 13.52 0.07 -1.65
C ARG A 151 14.90 -0.56 -1.67
N ARG A 152 15.22 -1.39 -2.66
CA ARG A 152 16.54 -2.04 -2.77
C ARG A 152 17.67 -1.05 -3.09
N SER A 153 17.35 0.11 -3.66
CA SER A 153 18.33 1.16 -3.94
C SER A 153 18.85 1.86 -2.70
N THR A 154 18.17 1.71 -1.55
CA THR A 154 18.59 2.30 -0.28
C THR A 154 19.28 1.26 0.61
N SER A 155 20.24 1.71 1.40
CA SER A 155 20.84 0.86 2.45
C SER A 155 19.87 0.62 3.62
N TYR A 156 18.88 1.51 3.78
CA TYR A 156 17.82 1.43 4.78
C TYR A 156 17.05 0.10 4.71
N PHE A 157 16.72 -0.38 3.51
CA PHE A 157 15.99 -1.63 3.36
C PHE A 157 16.82 -2.87 3.72
N LYS A 158 18.15 -2.82 3.58
CA LYS A 158 19.04 -3.96 3.82
C LYS A 158 19.41 -4.14 5.29
N LYS A 159 19.54 -3.03 6.03
CA LYS A 159 20.01 -3.07 7.41
C LYS A 159 19.00 -2.58 8.44
N MET A 160 17.90 -1.92 8.02
CA MET A 160 16.99 -1.18 8.92
C MET A 160 17.77 -0.32 9.92
N ALA A 161 18.97 0.10 9.53
CA ALA A 161 19.95 0.61 10.46
C ALA A 161 19.92 2.12 10.42
N PHE A 162 20.07 2.72 11.59
CA PHE A 162 20.01 4.16 11.81
C PHE A 162 21.17 4.93 11.13
N ASP A 163 22.10 4.22 10.48
CA ASP A 163 23.20 4.73 9.65
C ASP A 163 22.90 4.68 8.14
N ALA A 164 21.64 4.40 7.78
CA ALA A 164 21.24 4.22 6.39
C ALA A 164 21.43 5.48 5.54
N GLN A 165 22.17 5.32 4.45
CA GLN A 165 22.32 6.30 3.39
C GLN A 165 21.24 6.11 2.31
N VAL A 166 20.63 7.24 1.94
CA VAL A 166 19.75 7.39 0.78
C VAL A 166 20.54 8.15 -0.29
N PRO A 167 20.89 7.51 -1.42
CA PRO A 167 21.76 8.13 -2.42
C PRO A 167 21.11 9.31 -3.16
N HIS A 168 19.77 9.36 -3.16
CA HIS A 168 18.97 10.39 -3.84
C HIS A 168 17.59 10.43 -3.20
N ALA A 169 17.02 11.63 -3.05
CA ALA A 169 15.62 11.86 -2.70
C ALA A 169 14.94 12.70 -3.80
N ASP A 170 13.74 12.32 -4.23
CA ASP A 170 12.98 13.09 -5.20
C ASP A 170 12.43 14.38 -4.58
N TYR A 171 12.06 14.31 -3.29
CA TYR A 171 11.73 15.48 -2.46
C TYR A 171 12.27 15.30 -1.03
N GLY A 172 12.45 16.41 -0.33
CA GLY A 172 13.00 16.42 1.03
C GLY A 172 14.53 16.22 1.07
N PRO A 173 15.12 16.15 2.27
CA PRO A 173 16.56 15.91 2.42
C PRO A 173 16.94 14.47 2.04
N VAL A 174 18.23 14.24 1.78
CA VAL A 174 18.80 12.89 1.66
C VAL A 174 19.16 12.28 3.02
N ASP A 175 19.33 13.12 4.04
CA ASP A 175 19.57 12.68 5.41
C ASP A 175 18.31 12.02 5.99
N VAL A 176 18.50 10.90 6.67
CA VAL A 176 17.42 10.12 7.28
C VAL A 176 17.38 10.39 8.77
N ASP A 177 16.27 10.94 9.30
CA ASP A 177 15.99 10.90 10.75
C ASP A 177 15.63 9.46 11.14
N PRO A 178 16.43 8.78 12.00
CA PRO A 178 16.15 7.42 12.49
C PRO A 178 14.74 7.18 13.02
N ARG A 179 14.08 8.21 13.57
CA ARG A 179 12.74 8.11 14.14
C ARG A 179 11.65 8.14 13.07
N LEU A 180 11.92 8.78 11.93
CA LEU A 180 10.97 8.93 10.83
C LEU A 180 11.21 7.92 9.71
N GLY A 181 12.47 7.61 9.42
CA GLY A 181 12.88 6.83 8.25
C GLY A 181 12.72 7.61 6.94
N LEU A 182 12.30 6.91 5.89
CA LEU A 182 12.02 7.49 4.56
C LEU A 182 10.60 7.13 4.10
N LEU A 183 10.06 7.90 3.15
CA LEU A 183 8.73 7.67 2.59
C LEU A 183 8.83 7.33 1.11
N CYS A 184 8.27 6.19 0.69
CA CYS A 184 8.06 5.92 -0.74
C CYS A 184 6.68 6.42 -1.18
N CYS A 185 6.57 7.21 -2.25
CA CYS A 185 5.28 7.67 -2.77
C CYS A 185 5.16 7.39 -4.27
N GLY A 186 4.05 6.87 -4.74
CA GLY A 186 3.96 6.53 -6.15
C GLY A 186 2.56 6.37 -6.65
N ALA A 187 2.46 6.25 -7.98
CA ALA A 187 1.22 5.95 -8.66
C ALA A 187 1.40 4.71 -9.53
N VAL A 188 0.49 3.76 -9.40
CA VAL A 188 0.51 2.49 -10.13
C VAL A 188 -0.92 2.09 -10.49
N PRO A 189 -1.14 1.19 -11.47
CA PRO A 189 -2.42 0.49 -11.62
C PRO A 189 -2.90 -0.10 -10.28
N TYR A 190 -4.17 -0.48 -10.20
CA TYR A 190 -4.68 -1.07 -8.97
C TYR A 190 -3.92 -2.36 -8.62
N VAL A 191 -3.44 -2.44 -7.37
CA VAL A 191 -2.69 -3.61 -6.87
C VAL A 191 -3.58 -4.40 -5.91
N GLN A 192 -3.74 -5.69 -6.22
CA GLN A 192 -4.43 -6.63 -5.34
C GLN A 192 -3.44 -7.40 -4.49
N ASN A 193 -3.62 -7.35 -3.16
CA ASN A 193 -2.82 -8.13 -2.23
C ASN A 193 -3.47 -9.50 -2.01
N PHE A 194 -2.69 -10.57 -2.12
CA PHE A 194 -3.16 -11.95 -1.99
C PHE A 194 -2.13 -12.79 -1.23
N ASN A 195 -2.53 -13.32 -0.09
CA ASN A 195 -1.66 -14.08 0.81
C ASN A 195 -2.01 -15.56 0.76
N ILE A 196 -0.98 -16.40 0.80
CA ILE A 196 -1.11 -17.86 0.78
C ILE A 196 -0.34 -18.43 1.97
N ARG A 197 -1.06 -18.94 2.96
CA ARG A 197 -0.48 -19.56 4.16
C ARG A 197 -0.20 -21.03 3.89
N LEU A 198 0.99 -21.49 4.27
CA LEU A 198 1.43 -22.87 4.08
C LEU A 198 1.43 -23.60 5.42
N LYS A 199 1.07 -24.88 5.41
CA LYS A 199 1.21 -25.78 6.58
C LYS A 199 2.67 -26.19 6.79
N THR A 200 3.56 -25.21 6.98
CA THR A 200 4.97 -25.42 7.29
C THR A 200 5.56 -24.20 7.99
N SER A 201 6.51 -24.44 8.89
CA SER A 201 7.35 -23.41 9.50
C SER A 201 8.71 -23.28 8.81
N GLU A 202 8.97 -24.10 7.78
CA GLU A 202 10.24 -24.16 7.06
C GLU A 202 10.34 -23.07 6.00
N LYS A 203 11.22 -22.10 6.24
CA LYS A 203 11.43 -20.96 5.34
C LYS A 203 11.90 -21.39 3.95
N GLN A 204 12.68 -22.46 3.85
CA GLN A 204 13.23 -22.98 2.60
C GLN A 204 12.10 -23.51 1.69
N ILE A 205 11.15 -24.25 2.27
CA ILE A 205 9.98 -24.74 1.54
C ILE A 205 9.12 -23.57 1.07
N ALA A 206 8.80 -22.64 1.96
CA ALA A 206 8.00 -21.47 1.61
C ALA A 206 8.68 -20.58 0.55
N ALA A 207 10.02 -20.50 0.56
CA ALA A 207 10.79 -19.79 -0.46
C ALA A 207 10.71 -20.46 -1.84
N MET A 208 10.65 -21.79 -1.91
CA MET A 208 10.41 -22.49 -3.19
C MET A 208 9.03 -22.16 -3.76
N VAL A 209 7.99 -22.19 -2.93
CA VAL A 209 6.62 -21.82 -3.34
C VAL A 209 6.57 -20.35 -3.77
N THR A 210 7.22 -19.46 -3.03
CA THR A 210 7.30 -18.03 -3.36
C THR A 210 7.96 -17.81 -4.73
N LYS A 211 9.04 -18.54 -5.05
CA LYS A 211 9.70 -18.43 -6.37
C LYS A 211 8.78 -18.89 -7.50
N ALA A 212 7.98 -19.93 -7.29
CA ALA A 212 7.08 -20.45 -8.32
C ALA A 212 6.01 -19.44 -8.77
N VAL A 213 5.61 -18.53 -7.88
CA VAL A 213 4.60 -17.50 -8.19
C VAL A 213 5.19 -16.14 -8.55
N ARG A 214 6.48 -15.89 -8.29
CA ARG A 214 7.07 -14.56 -8.43
C ARG A 214 7.58 -14.31 -9.85
N SER A 215 7.15 -13.22 -10.49
CA SER A 215 7.49 -12.92 -11.90
C SER A 215 8.99 -12.94 -12.17
N ARG A 216 9.80 -12.33 -11.29
CA ARG A 216 11.25 -12.24 -11.49
C ARG A 216 11.97 -13.60 -11.46
N ASP A 217 11.33 -14.64 -10.93
CA ASP A 217 11.86 -16.00 -10.88
C ASP A 217 11.20 -16.91 -11.94
N GLY A 218 10.45 -16.34 -12.90
CA GLY A 218 9.76 -17.08 -13.96
C GLY A 218 8.31 -17.44 -13.66
N GLY A 219 7.74 -16.91 -12.56
CA GLY A 219 6.31 -17.01 -12.27
C GLY A 219 5.42 -16.15 -13.20
N PRO A 220 4.10 -16.10 -12.96
CA PRO A 220 3.17 -15.28 -13.74
C PRO A 220 3.60 -13.82 -13.83
N VAL A 221 3.23 -13.16 -14.92
CA VAL A 221 3.46 -11.71 -15.12
C VAL A 221 2.70 -10.91 -14.07
N GLY A 222 3.32 -9.84 -13.56
CA GLY A 222 2.68 -8.90 -12.64
C GLY A 222 2.53 -9.41 -11.20
N VAL A 223 3.27 -10.43 -10.78
CA VAL A 223 3.24 -10.96 -9.41
C VAL A 223 4.56 -10.72 -8.69
N GLU A 224 4.53 -9.81 -7.71
CA GLU A 224 5.59 -9.73 -6.71
C GLU A 224 5.24 -10.62 -5.52
N ALA A 225 6.22 -11.30 -4.93
CA ALA A 225 5.97 -12.16 -3.79
C ALA A 225 7.11 -12.18 -2.75
N LEU A 226 6.74 -12.25 -1.48
CA LEU A 226 7.65 -12.35 -0.35
C LEU A 226 7.34 -13.59 0.49
N THR A 227 8.40 -14.18 1.03
CA THR A 227 8.31 -15.26 2.01
C THR A 227 8.34 -14.64 3.40
N LEU A 228 7.22 -14.66 4.10
CA LEU A 228 7.05 -14.03 5.41
C LEU A 228 6.73 -15.09 6.46
N ARG A 229 7.14 -14.84 7.71
CA ARG A 229 6.70 -15.63 8.85
C ARG A 229 5.41 -15.00 9.39
N HIS A 230 4.39 -15.82 9.62
CA HIS A 230 3.11 -15.44 10.19
C HIS A 230 2.95 -16.00 11.61
N GLU A 231 1.86 -15.65 12.29
CA GLU A 231 1.51 -16.15 13.62
C GLU A 231 1.51 -17.70 13.69
N GLY A 232 1.78 -18.24 14.88
CA GLY A 232 1.90 -19.69 15.10
C GLY A 232 3.14 -20.33 14.49
N GLY A 233 4.04 -19.54 13.89
CA GLY A 233 5.27 -20.03 13.26
C GLY A 233 5.08 -20.51 11.82
N HIS A 234 3.87 -20.40 11.27
CA HIS A 234 3.55 -20.73 9.88
C HIS A 234 4.27 -19.79 8.91
N MET A 235 4.56 -20.28 7.70
CA MET A 235 5.11 -19.48 6.63
C MET A 235 4.03 -19.05 5.65
N GLU A 236 4.14 -17.82 5.15
CA GLU A 236 3.19 -17.22 4.22
C GLU A 236 3.93 -16.72 2.97
N VAL A 237 3.27 -16.91 1.82
CA VAL A 237 3.64 -16.30 0.54
C VAL A 237 2.74 -15.09 0.34
N ALA A 238 3.25 -13.90 0.66
CA ALA A 238 2.53 -12.65 0.47
C ALA A 238 2.74 -12.14 -0.95
N CYS A 239 1.67 -12.06 -1.74
CA CYS A 239 1.71 -11.66 -3.14
C CYS A 239 1.08 -10.28 -3.36
N ASN A 240 1.70 -9.48 -4.23
CA ASN A 240 1.10 -8.29 -4.83
C ASN A 240 0.87 -8.59 -6.31
N LEU A 241 -0.39 -8.57 -6.75
CA LEU A 241 -0.79 -8.69 -8.14
C LEU A 241 -0.91 -7.26 -8.69
N LEU A 242 0.06 -6.88 -9.52
CA LEU A 242 0.21 -5.55 -10.12
C LEU A 242 -0.66 -5.35 -11.37
N ASP A 243 -1.15 -6.45 -11.94
CA ASP A 243 -2.01 -6.49 -13.12
C ASP A 243 -3.00 -7.66 -12.97
N VAL A 244 -4.15 -7.34 -12.37
CA VAL A 244 -5.22 -8.32 -12.11
C VAL A 244 -5.99 -8.71 -13.36
N ASP A 245 -5.89 -7.93 -14.44
CA ASP A 245 -6.52 -8.25 -15.72
C ASP A 245 -5.73 -9.35 -16.45
N THR A 246 -4.41 -9.40 -16.26
CA THR A 246 -3.52 -10.42 -16.83
C THR A 246 -3.37 -11.66 -15.93
N THR A 247 -3.29 -11.48 -14.60
CA THR A 247 -3.07 -12.57 -13.65
C THR A 247 -4.03 -12.44 -12.46
N ASP A 248 -4.97 -13.38 -12.34
CA ASP A 248 -5.89 -13.46 -11.21
C ASP A 248 -5.35 -14.27 -10.02
N THR A 249 -6.02 -14.15 -8.88
CA THR A 249 -5.66 -14.86 -7.63
C THR A 249 -5.81 -16.37 -7.78
N ALA A 250 -6.75 -16.85 -8.60
CA ALA A 250 -6.98 -18.27 -8.84
C ALA A 250 -5.77 -18.93 -9.52
N ARG A 251 -5.18 -18.28 -10.52
CA ARG A 251 -3.97 -18.73 -11.20
C ARG A 251 -2.77 -18.76 -10.25
N VAL A 252 -2.60 -17.72 -9.44
CA VAL A 252 -1.52 -17.66 -8.44
C VAL A 252 -1.68 -18.77 -7.40
N LEU A 253 -2.90 -18.98 -6.88
CA LEU A 253 -3.19 -20.04 -5.93
C LEU A 253 -2.91 -21.43 -6.52
N LYS A 254 -3.34 -21.68 -7.75
CA LYS A 254 -3.07 -22.97 -8.41
C LYS A 254 -1.57 -23.26 -8.49
N LEU A 255 -0.76 -22.28 -8.90
CA LEU A 255 0.69 -22.45 -9.00
C LEU A 255 1.35 -22.64 -7.63
N ALA A 256 0.91 -21.89 -6.62
CA ALA A 256 1.39 -22.06 -5.26
C ALA A 256 1.06 -23.45 -4.72
N THR A 257 -0.18 -23.93 -4.90
CA THR A 257 -0.62 -25.26 -4.49
C THR A 257 0.16 -26.36 -5.20
N ASP A 258 0.38 -26.22 -6.51
CA ASP A 258 1.18 -27.17 -7.29
C ASP A 258 2.65 -27.23 -6.79
N ALA A 259 3.24 -26.08 -6.46
CA ALA A 259 4.59 -25.99 -5.91
C ALA A 259 4.69 -26.54 -4.47
N ALA A 260 3.70 -26.22 -3.61
CA ALA A 260 3.60 -26.71 -2.25
C ALA A 260 3.52 -28.24 -2.23
N ARG A 261 2.63 -28.81 -3.06
CA ARG A 261 2.47 -30.27 -3.21
C ARG A 261 3.76 -30.95 -3.64
N LYS A 262 4.50 -30.37 -4.61
CA LYS A 262 5.81 -30.89 -5.04
C LYS A 262 6.86 -30.87 -3.92
N ALA A 263 6.74 -29.94 -2.99
CA ALA A 263 7.61 -29.82 -1.82
C ALA A 263 7.10 -30.61 -0.60
N GLY A 264 6.02 -31.40 -0.74
CA GLY A 264 5.49 -32.23 0.34
C GLY A 264 4.70 -31.47 1.42
N VAL A 265 4.23 -30.25 1.12
CA VAL A 265 3.43 -29.44 2.05
C VAL A 265 2.10 -29.03 1.44
N GLU A 266 1.15 -28.65 2.30
CA GLU A 266 -0.18 -28.18 1.88
C GLU A 266 -0.29 -26.65 2.00
N VAL A 267 -1.12 -26.06 1.15
CA VAL A 267 -1.66 -24.71 1.39
C VAL A 267 -2.75 -24.85 2.47
N GLU A 268 -2.59 -24.08 3.54
CA GLU A 268 -3.54 -24.05 4.66
C GLU A 268 -4.74 -23.15 4.34
N GLU A 269 -4.43 -21.95 3.85
CA GLU A 269 -5.40 -20.89 3.61
C GLU A 269 -4.86 -19.98 2.49
N ALA A 270 -5.74 -19.38 1.72
CA ALA A 270 -5.40 -18.30 0.81
C ALA A 270 -6.49 -17.23 0.83
N TYR A 271 -6.09 -15.97 0.92
CA TYR A 271 -7.03 -14.88 1.15
C TYR A 271 -6.53 -13.58 0.53
N THR A 272 -7.49 -12.79 0.07
CA THR A 272 -7.26 -11.44 -0.45
C THR A 272 -7.20 -10.46 0.72
N VAL A 273 -6.21 -9.57 0.73
CA VAL A 273 -6.10 -8.51 1.74
C VAL A 273 -6.69 -7.22 1.19
N GLY A 274 -7.82 -6.81 1.77
CA GLY A 274 -8.56 -5.62 1.38
C GLY A 274 -9.52 -5.85 0.22
N MET A 275 -10.10 -4.76 -0.28
CA MET A 275 -11.11 -4.77 -1.34
C MET A 275 -10.47 -4.80 -2.74
N THR A 276 -11.25 -5.16 -3.75
CA THR A 276 -10.92 -5.00 -5.17
C THR A 276 -11.03 -3.53 -5.60
N GLY A 277 -10.51 -3.19 -6.78
CA GLY A 277 -10.60 -1.83 -7.32
C GLY A 277 -12.05 -1.37 -7.52
N ASP A 278 -12.92 -2.28 -7.99
CA ASP A 278 -14.33 -2.00 -8.22
C ASP A 278 -15.12 -1.84 -6.92
N GLU A 279 -14.84 -2.68 -5.92
CA GLU A 279 -15.42 -2.53 -4.57
C GLU A 279 -15.00 -1.20 -3.94
N ILE A 280 -13.74 -0.80 -4.05
CA ILE A 280 -13.27 0.51 -3.56
C ILE A 280 -13.99 1.64 -4.29
N LEU A 281 -14.17 1.55 -5.60
CA LEU A 281 -14.89 2.55 -6.38
C LEU A 281 -16.35 2.66 -5.95
N ALA A 282 -17.03 1.53 -5.75
CA ALA A 282 -18.42 1.49 -5.28
C ALA A 282 -18.55 2.10 -3.88
N GLU A 283 -17.69 1.69 -2.95
CA GLU A 283 -17.69 2.19 -1.57
C GLU A 283 -17.33 3.67 -1.50
N THR A 284 -16.36 4.12 -2.29
CA THR A 284 -16.02 5.55 -2.43
C THR A 284 -17.25 6.35 -2.82
N LYS A 285 -17.98 5.94 -3.86
CA LYS A 285 -19.19 6.63 -4.31
C LYS A 285 -20.27 6.63 -3.23
N HIS A 286 -20.46 5.51 -2.54
CA HIS A 286 -21.44 5.37 -1.47
C HIS A 286 -21.15 6.37 -0.33
N VAL A 287 -19.94 6.34 0.24
CA VAL A 287 -19.55 7.22 1.35
C VAL A 287 -19.58 8.69 0.95
N LEU A 288 -19.19 9.05 -0.29
CA LEU A 288 -19.27 10.44 -0.74
C LEU A 288 -20.72 10.94 -0.84
N LEU A 289 -21.68 10.08 -1.21
CA LEU A 289 -23.09 10.44 -1.29
C LEU A 289 -23.75 10.58 0.09
N GLU A 290 -23.41 9.69 1.04
CA GLU A 290 -23.96 9.75 2.40
C GLU A 290 -23.57 11.04 3.13
N ASN A 291 -22.36 11.55 2.90
CA ASN A 291 -21.85 12.75 3.56
C ASN A 291 -22.24 14.08 2.88
N VAL A 292 -23.03 14.02 1.79
CA VAL A 292 -23.62 15.19 1.12
C VAL A 292 -25.11 15.36 1.51
N SER A 293 -25.70 14.35 2.15
CA SER A 293 -27.11 14.32 2.61
C SER A 293 -27.22 14.78 4.06
#